data_AF-A0A9W9TSY5-F1
#
_entry.id   AF-A0A9W9TSY5-F1
#
_cell.length_a   1.000
_cell.length_b   1.000
_cell.length_c   1.000
_cell.angle_alpha   90.00
_cell.angle_beta   90.00
_cell.angle_gamma   90.00
#
_symmetry.space_group_name_H-M   'P 1'
#
loop_
_entity.id
_entity.type
_entity.pdbx_description
1 polymer ?
#
loop_
_entity_poly.entity_id
_entity_poly.type
_entity_poly.pdbx_seq_one_letter_code
_entity_poly.pdbx_strand_id
1 'polypeptide(L)'
;MPPAKPQPRTQTVPEWSKPIPLPPRQRRRELDPFTRTKIVELRQTAGWTWTRIFEHFQREIPLSTLRSTVNRANGRINNISQARSGRPRKLNSDDIAKIYKKIEENPKVSYEDLLAEVDHKVTKQSIWRLLAEKGRTK
;
A
#
# COMPACT_ATOMS: atom_id res chain seq x y z
N MET A 1 4.64 -68.48 -28.41
CA MET A 1 4.40 -67.02 -28.35
C MET A 1 3.82 -66.67 -26.99
N PRO A 2 4.52 -65.90 -26.12
CA PRO A 2 3.96 -65.46 -24.84
C PRO A 2 2.92 -64.34 -25.03
N PRO A 3 1.83 -64.30 -24.23
CA PRO A 3 0.81 -63.26 -24.33
C PRO A 3 1.33 -61.90 -23.86
N ALA A 4 0.98 -60.85 -24.59
CA ALA A 4 1.36 -59.47 -24.30
C ALA A 4 0.85 -59.03 -22.91
N LYS A 5 1.72 -58.42 -22.10
CA LYS A 5 1.36 -57.87 -20.79
C LYS A 5 0.32 -56.75 -20.99
N PRO A 6 -0.77 -56.72 -20.22
CA PRO A 6 -1.75 -55.64 -20.32
C PRO A 6 -1.09 -54.31 -19.95
N GLN A 7 -1.31 -53.29 -20.79
CA GLN A 7 -0.81 -51.95 -20.53
C GLN A 7 -1.50 -51.36 -19.29
N PRO A 8 -0.79 -50.58 -18.44
CA PRO A 8 -1.42 -49.94 -17.29
C PRO A 8 -2.49 -48.96 -17.77
N ARG A 9 -3.71 -49.13 -17.28
CA ARG A 9 -4.82 -48.19 -17.46
C ARG A 9 -4.37 -46.82 -16.94
N THR A 10 -4.10 -45.89 -17.84
CA THR A 10 -3.85 -44.48 -17.50
C THR A 10 -5.09 -43.96 -16.78
N GLN A 11 -4.96 -43.68 -15.49
CA GLN A 11 -6.03 -43.07 -14.71
C GLN A 11 -6.17 -41.62 -15.17
N THR A 12 -7.08 -41.36 -16.11
CA THR A 12 -7.53 -39.99 -16.39
C THR A 12 -8.32 -39.51 -15.18
N VAL A 13 -7.73 -38.60 -14.41
CA VAL A 13 -8.36 -38.05 -13.21
C VAL A 13 -9.61 -37.26 -13.63
N PRO A 14 -10.81 -37.55 -13.08
CA PRO A 14 -12.05 -36.88 -13.48
C PRO A 14 -11.98 -35.38 -13.20
N GLU A 15 -12.43 -34.56 -14.14
CA GLU A 15 -12.26 -33.10 -14.15
C GLU A 15 -12.73 -32.38 -12.88
N TRP A 16 -13.73 -32.93 -12.18
CA TRP A 16 -14.29 -32.48 -10.90
C TRP A 16 -13.30 -32.53 -9.72
N SER A 17 -12.17 -33.22 -9.89
CA SER A 17 -11.08 -33.30 -8.92
C SER A 17 -10.04 -32.18 -9.08
N LYS A 18 -10.11 -31.40 -10.17
CA LYS A 18 -9.26 -30.22 -10.34
C LYS A 18 -9.80 -29.10 -9.45
N PRO A 19 -8.99 -28.48 -8.58
CA PRO A 19 -9.44 -27.37 -7.76
C PRO A 19 -9.92 -26.23 -8.67
N ILE A 20 -11.15 -25.79 -8.49
CA ILE A 20 -11.70 -24.62 -9.19
C ILE A 20 -10.77 -23.44 -8.92
N PRO A 21 -10.21 -22.78 -9.94
CA PRO A 21 -9.36 -21.61 -9.73
C PRO A 21 -10.20 -20.53 -9.05
N LEU A 22 -9.85 -20.23 -7.79
CA LEU A 22 -10.50 -19.16 -7.05
C LEU A 22 -10.27 -17.83 -7.81
N PRO A 23 -11.29 -16.98 -7.94
CA PRO A 23 -11.11 -15.68 -8.55
C PRO A 23 -10.00 -14.92 -7.81
N PRO A 24 -9.17 -14.13 -8.51
CA PRO A 24 -8.11 -13.36 -7.88
C PRO A 24 -8.72 -12.46 -6.81
N ARG A 25 -8.13 -12.47 -5.60
CA ARG A 25 -8.53 -11.58 -4.50
C ARG A 25 -8.49 -10.13 -4.99
N GLN A 26 -9.66 -9.55 -5.28
CA GLN A 26 -9.76 -8.15 -5.64
C GLN A 26 -9.26 -7.32 -4.46
N ARG A 27 -8.31 -6.42 -4.71
CA ARG A 27 -7.90 -5.42 -3.73
C ARG A 27 -9.16 -4.66 -3.32
N ARG A 28 -9.42 -4.55 -2.01
CA ARG A 28 -10.57 -3.80 -1.49
C ARG A 28 -10.53 -2.40 -2.09
N ARG A 29 -11.48 -2.09 -2.97
CA ARG A 29 -11.60 -0.76 -3.57
C ARG A 29 -12.00 0.22 -2.49
N GLU A 30 -11.30 1.33 -2.45
CA GLU A 30 -11.66 2.43 -1.57
C GLU A 30 -12.97 3.07 -2.02
N LEU A 31 -13.79 3.52 -1.07
CA LEU A 31 -14.96 4.35 -1.37
C LEU A 31 -14.51 5.64 -2.07
N ASP A 32 -15.28 6.06 -3.07
CA ASP A 32 -15.06 7.31 -3.77
C ASP A 32 -15.19 8.53 -2.82
N PRO A 33 -14.37 9.59 -2.96
CA PRO A 33 -14.46 10.78 -2.12
C PRO A 33 -15.86 11.41 -2.10
N PHE A 34 -16.57 11.45 -3.23
CA PHE A 34 -17.92 11.98 -3.30
C PHE A 34 -18.89 11.16 -2.45
N THR A 35 -18.76 9.83 -2.51
CA THR A 35 -19.57 8.91 -1.70
C THR A 35 -19.29 9.12 -0.21
N ARG A 36 -18.03 9.36 0.17
CA ARG A 36 -17.67 9.65 1.57
C ARG A 36 -18.27 10.97 2.05
N THR A 37 -18.20 12.03 1.25
CA THR A 37 -18.83 13.32 1.56
C THR A 37 -20.32 13.16 1.79
N LYS A 38 -21.01 12.48 0.86
CA LYS A 38 -22.46 12.23 0.96
C LYS A 38 -22.82 11.44 2.23
N ILE A 39 -22.05 10.42 2.61
CA ILE A 39 -22.26 9.67 3.86
C ILE A 39 -22.15 10.60 5.08
N VAL A 40 -21.16 11.48 5.10
CA VAL A 40 -20.94 12.42 6.21
C VAL A 40 -22.08 13.44 6.27
N GLU A 41 -22.49 14.02 5.15
CA GLU A 41 -23.61 14.96 5.06
C GLU A 41 -24.92 14.33 5.55
N LEU A 42 -25.27 13.13 5.08
CA LEU A 42 -26.49 12.44 5.50
C LEU A 42 -26.51 12.18 7.01
N ARG A 43 -25.33 11.91 7.61
CA ARG A 43 -25.24 11.61 9.04
C ARG A 43 -25.20 12.86 9.91
N GLN A 44 -24.37 13.84 9.57
CA GLN A 44 -24.10 15.00 10.42
C GLN A 44 -25.06 16.16 10.15
N THR A 45 -25.38 16.42 8.89
CA THR A 45 -26.25 17.54 8.49
C THR A 45 -27.72 17.13 8.49
N ALA A 46 -28.05 15.99 7.86
CA ALA A 46 -29.44 15.54 7.75
C ALA A 46 -29.91 14.68 8.93
N GLY A 47 -29.00 14.21 9.79
CA GLY A 47 -29.34 13.45 11.01
C GLY A 47 -29.87 12.03 10.76
N TRP A 48 -29.57 11.41 9.62
CA TRP A 48 -30.14 10.10 9.28
C TRP A 48 -29.58 8.96 10.17
N THR A 49 -30.42 7.96 10.41
CA THR A 49 -30.03 6.72 11.09
C THR A 49 -29.18 5.83 10.17
N TRP A 50 -28.36 4.96 10.78
CA TRP A 50 -27.48 4.07 10.02
C TRP A 50 -28.24 3.10 9.11
N THR A 51 -29.41 2.62 9.56
CA THR A 51 -30.29 1.74 8.77
C THR A 51 -30.80 2.47 7.53
N ARG A 52 -31.25 3.73 7.68
CA ARG A 52 -31.74 4.55 6.58
C ARG A 52 -30.64 4.89 5.57
N ILE A 53 -29.42 5.19 6.03
CA ILE A 53 -28.27 5.43 5.14
C ILE A 53 -27.89 4.13 4.40
N PHE A 54 -27.90 2.98 5.09
CA PHE A 54 -27.61 1.68 4.49
C PHE A 54 -28.61 1.29 3.39
N GLU A 55 -29.89 1.58 3.62
CA GLU A 55 -30.94 1.43 2.61
C GLU A 55 -30.78 2.39 1.45
N HIS A 56 -30.41 3.66 1.72
CA HIS A 56 -30.18 4.67 0.67
C HIS A 56 -29.08 4.25 -0.33
N PHE A 57 -28.02 3.61 0.16
CA PHE A 57 -26.95 3.05 -0.67
C PHE A 57 -27.21 1.60 -1.13
N GLN A 58 -28.47 1.15 -1.12
CA GLN A 58 -28.89 -0.16 -1.62
C GLN A 58 -28.08 -1.34 -1.06
N ARG A 59 -27.59 -1.22 0.18
CA ARG A 59 -26.75 -2.24 0.85
C ARG A 59 -25.41 -2.54 0.18
N GLU A 60 -24.96 -1.74 -0.78
CA GLU A 60 -23.65 -1.90 -1.42
C GLU A 60 -22.50 -1.60 -0.44
N ILE A 61 -22.74 -0.68 0.49
CA ILE A 61 -21.76 -0.21 1.47
C ILE A 61 -22.09 -0.80 2.84
N PRO A 62 -21.22 -1.65 3.42
CA PRO A 62 -21.47 -2.25 4.74
C PRO A 62 -21.63 -1.20 5.85
N LEU A 63 -22.48 -1.50 6.85
CA LEU A 63 -22.69 -0.64 8.03
C LEU A 63 -21.38 -0.28 8.76
N SER A 64 -20.43 -1.23 8.83
CA SER A 64 -19.10 -1.01 9.41
C SER A 64 -18.34 0.08 8.64
N THR A 65 -18.43 0.06 7.31
CA THR A 65 -17.82 1.04 6.43
C THR A 65 -18.44 2.41 6.66
N LEU A 66 -19.77 2.52 6.68
CA LEU A 66 -20.48 3.78 6.96
C LEU A 66 -20.03 4.42 8.29
N ARG A 67 -20.01 3.63 9.37
CA ARG A 67 -19.55 4.09 10.69
C ARG A 67 -18.09 4.55 10.65
N SER A 68 -17.21 3.74 10.05
CA SER A 68 -15.79 4.08 9.95
C SER A 68 -15.53 5.32 9.10
N THR A 69 -16.35 5.56 8.07
CA THR A 69 -16.26 6.73 7.19
C THR A 69 -16.55 7.99 7.98
N VAL A 70 -17.64 8.02 8.75
CA VAL A 70 -17.99 9.18 9.58
C VAL A 70 -16.98 9.39 10.72
N ASN A 71 -16.60 8.32 11.43
CA ASN A 71 -15.66 8.44 12.56
C ASN A 71 -14.28 8.98 12.14
N ARG A 72 -13.85 8.70 10.91
CA ARG A 72 -12.56 9.16 10.36
C ARG A 72 -12.69 10.44 9.54
N ALA A 73 -13.88 11.03 9.42
CA ALA A 73 -14.12 12.19 8.56
C ALA A 73 -13.23 13.38 8.96
N ASN A 74 -13.13 13.67 10.25
CA ASN A 74 -12.34 14.80 10.77
C ASN A 74 -10.84 14.72 10.46
N GLY A 75 -10.30 13.52 10.26
CA GLY A 75 -8.88 13.32 9.92
C GLY A 75 -8.58 13.38 8.43
N ARG A 76 -9.59 13.42 7.55
CA ARG A 76 -9.36 13.46 6.11
C ARG A 76 -9.27 14.90 5.62
N ILE A 77 -8.32 15.16 4.73
CA ILE A 77 -8.23 16.41 3.96
C ILE A 77 -8.89 16.13 2.61
N ASN A 78 -9.87 16.95 2.20
CA ASN A 78 -10.63 16.78 0.95
C ASN A 78 -11.32 15.40 0.78
N ASN A 79 -11.69 14.73 1.87
CA ASN A 79 -12.27 13.37 1.85
C ASN A 79 -11.39 12.27 1.20
N ILE A 80 -10.10 12.56 1.00
CA ILE A 80 -9.11 11.61 0.51
C ILE A 80 -8.54 10.81 1.69
N SER A 81 -8.26 9.53 1.47
CA SER A 81 -7.57 8.70 2.45
C SER A 81 -6.15 9.19 2.66
N GLN A 82 -5.76 9.41 3.91
CA GLN A 82 -4.38 9.76 4.21
C GLN A 82 -3.47 8.55 3.98
N ALA A 83 -2.30 8.81 3.39
CA ALA A 83 -1.24 7.82 3.31
C ALA A 83 -0.85 7.39 4.73
N ARG A 84 -0.52 6.10 4.88
CA ARG A 84 0.02 5.60 6.15
C ARG A 84 1.40 6.21 6.35
N SER A 85 1.72 6.60 7.58
CA SER A 85 3.03 7.19 7.95
C SER A 85 4.23 6.31 7.58
N GLY A 86 4.01 5.02 7.37
CA GLY A 86 5.06 4.08 6.99
C GLY A 86 6.05 3.84 8.13
N ARG A 87 7.11 3.10 7.82
CA ARG A 87 8.21 2.88 8.77
C ARG A 87 9.14 4.10 8.75
N PRO A 88 9.58 4.61 9.92
CA PRO A 88 10.62 5.64 9.98
C PRO A 88 11.86 5.24 9.19
N ARG A 89 12.50 6.21 8.52
CA ARG A 89 13.76 5.99 7.80
C ARG A 89 14.89 5.76 8.82
N LYS A 90 15.89 4.96 8.45
CA LYS A 90 17.09 4.72 9.29
C LYS A 90 17.99 5.95 9.43
N LEU A 91 17.90 6.87 8.47
CA LEU A 91 18.68 8.11 8.45
C LEU A 91 17.91 9.20 9.20
N ASN A 92 18.56 9.82 10.18
CA ASN A 92 18.00 10.96 10.90
C ASN A 92 18.18 12.27 10.10
N SER A 93 17.45 13.32 10.46
CA SER A 93 17.60 14.66 9.86
C SER A 93 19.03 15.18 9.94
N ASP A 94 19.73 14.91 11.04
CA ASP A 94 21.08 15.41 11.29
C ASP A 94 22.11 14.67 10.42
N ASP A 95 21.94 13.35 10.27
CA ASP A 95 22.76 12.54 9.38
C ASP A 95 22.59 12.99 7.91
N ILE A 96 21.36 13.33 7.52
CA ILE A 96 21.05 13.92 6.22
C ILE A 96 21.79 15.24 6.02
N ALA A 97 21.77 16.12 7.02
CA ALA A 97 22.45 17.42 6.97
C ALA A 97 23.97 17.27 6.83
N LYS A 98 24.59 16.31 7.52
CA LYS A 98 26.02 16.00 7.39
C LYS A 98 26.39 15.57 5.98
N ILE A 99 25.61 14.65 5.38
CA ILE A 99 25.81 14.22 3.98
C ILE A 99 25.78 15.43 3.04
N TYR A 100 24.80 16.33 3.21
CA TYR A 100 24.70 17.50 2.34
C TYR A 100 25.86 18.49 2.51
N LYS A 101 26.25 18.77 3.75
CA LYS A 101 27.40 19.64 4.03
C LYS A 101 28.66 19.11 3.36
N LYS A 102 28.89 17.79 3.41
CA LYS A 102 30.06 17.16 2.79
C LYS A 102 30.07 17.28 1.27
N ILE A 103 28.90 17.19 0.64
CA ILE A 103 28.76 17.36 -0.81
C ILE A 103 28.98 18.82 -1.23
N GLU A 104 28.56 19.77 -0.40
CA GLU A 104 28.79 21.21 -0.64
C GLU A 104 30.26 21.59 -0.48
N GLU A 105 30.94 21.04 0.52
CA GLU A 105 32.38 21.22 0.73
C GLU A 105 33.22 20.60 -0.40
N ASN A 106 32.82 19.42 -0.90
CA ASN A 106 33.54 18.77 -1.98
C ASN A 106 32.57 18.05 -2.96
N PRO A 107 32.31 18.66 -4.13
CA PRO A 107 31.41 18.08 -5.13
C PRO A 107 31.90 16.76 -5.73
N LYS A 108 33.16 16.33 -5.53
CA LYS A 108 33.70 15.07 -6.08
C LYS A 108 33.79 13.91 -5.07
N VAL A 109 33.22 14.05 -3.87
CA VAL A 109 33.22 13.03 -2.80
C VAL A 109 32.66 11.66 -3.25
N SER A 110 33.32 10.57 -2.84
CA SER A 110 32.88 9.20 -3.13
C SER A 110 31.70 8.79 -2.25
N TYR A 111 30.92 7.82 -2.71
CA TYR A 111 29.85 7.24 -1.88
C TYR A 111 30.40 6.53 -0.63
N GLU A 112 31.64 6.05 -0.65
CA GLU A 112 32.28 5.42 0.52
C GLU A 112 32.56 6.44 1.62
N ASP A 113 33.03 7.63 1.25
CA ASP A 113 33.25 8.74 2.19
C ASP A 113 31.94 9.22 2.82
N LEU A 114 30.86 9.28 2.04
CA LEU A 114 29.51 9.63 2.55
C LEU A 114 28.95 8.56 3.50
N LEU A 115 29.35 7.29 3.33
CA LEU A 115 28.96 6.21 4.23
C LEU A 115 29.74 6.28 5.55
N ALA A 116 31.04 6.60 5.47
CA ALA A 116 31.89 6.74 6.64
C ALA A 116 31.40 7.88 7.55
N GLU A 117 30.95 9.01 6.98
CA GLU A 117 30.40 10.16 7.73
C GLU A 117 29.14 9.82 8.54
N VAL A 118 28.43 8.76 8.16
CA VAL A 118 27.16 8.33 8.78
C VAL A 118 27.30 6.94 9.42
N ASP A 119 28.52 6.57 9.81
CA ASP A 119 28.84 5.32 10.51
C ASP A 119 28.29 4.06 9.82
N HIS A 120 28.25 4.03 8.48
CA HIS A 120 27.72 2.93 7.69
C HIS A 120 26.30 2.45 8.08
N LYS A 121 25.47 3.34 8.65
CA LYS A 121 24.08 3.02 9.08
C LYS A 121 23.18 2.54 7.93
N VAL A 122 23.51 2.92 6.70
CA VAL A 122 22.73 2.66 5.49
C VAL A 122 23.60 2.15 4.35
N THR A 123 22.97 1.62 3.30
CA THR A 123 23.67 1.16 2.09
C THR A 123 23.92 2.30 1.11
N LYS A 124 24.91 2.16 0.22
CA LYS A 124 25.18 3.07 -0.91
C LYS A 124 23.92 3.42 -1.70
N GLN A 125 23.06 2.43 -1.96
CA GLN A 125 21.81 2.62 -2.71
C GLN A 125 20.81 3.51 -1.97
N SER A 126 20.82 3.51 -0.63
CA SER A 126 19.97 4.39 0.18
C SER A 126 20.41 5.85 0.06
N ILE A 127 21.73 6.10 0.08
CA ILE A 127 22.30 7.44 -0.15
C ILE A 127 22.00 7.89 -1.59
N TRP A 128 22.16 7.02 -2.58
CA TRP A 128 21.82 7.35 -3.96
C TRP A 128 20.33 7.73 -4.12
N ARG A 129 19.40 6.97 -3.52
CA ARG A 129 17.96 7.30 -3.54
C ARG A 129 17.68 8.65 -2.87
N LEU A 130 18.36 8.94 -1.77
CA LEU A 130 18.24 10.21 -1.05
C LEU A 130 18.71 11.41 -1.90
N LEU A 131 19.82 11.25 -2.63
CA LEU A 131 20.33 12.28 -3.53
C LEU A 131 19.43 12.48 -4.76
N ALA A 132 18.89 11.37 -5.31
CA ALA A 132 17.92 11.40 -6.41
C ALA A 132 16.60 12.07 -6.04
N GLU A 133 16.06 11.79 -4.84
CA GLU A 133 14.84 12.43 -4.32
C GLU A 133 14.97 13.96 -4.23
N LYS A 134 16.19 14.48 -4.07
CA LYS A 134 16.49 15.90 -3.93
C LYS A 134 17.11 16.53 -5.18
N GLY A 135 17.16 15.80 -6.30
CA GLY A 135 17.67 16.31 -7.58
C GLY A 135 19.18 16.60 -7.58
N ARG A 136 19.94 16.06 -6.61
CA ARG A 136 21.40 16.24 -6.48
C ARG A 136 22.14 14.98 -6.92
N THR A 137 21.63 14.33 -7.97
CA THR A 137 22.32 13.23 -8.64
C THR A 137 23.59 13.76 -9.30
N LYS A 138 24.73 13.19 -8.92
CA LYS A 138 25.95 13.23 -9.72
C LYS A 138 25.74 12.53 -11.05
#